data_AF-A0A3D4P6K1-F1
#
_entry.id   AF-A0A3D4P6K1-F1
#
_cell.length_a   1.000
_cell.length_b   1.000
_cell.length_c   1.000
_cell.angle_alpha   90.00
_cell.angle_beta   90.00
_cell.angle_gamma   90.00
#
_symmetry.space_group_name_H-M   'P 1'
#
loop_
_entity.id
_entity.type
_entity.pdbx_description
1 polymer ?
#
loop_
_entity_poly.entity_id
_entity_poly.type
_entity_poly.pdbx_seq_one_letter_code
_entity_poly.pdbx_strand_id
1 'polypeptide(L)'
;MGCSVAGTDMKDLFQLLFIHIGTRRIWISPATNNPDANWMSEQAKNFLQHCGDVELKHTIVMRDNDGRLKKGFDEVLKAADCYFKKNH
;
A
#
# COMPACT_ATOMS: atom_id res chain seq x y z
N MET A 1 -1.57 45.21 -17.50
CA MET A 1 -0.78 44.28 -16.66
C MET A 1 -1.69 43.11 -16.33
N GLY A 2 -1.70 42.09 -17.19
CA GLY A 2 -2.51 40.88 -16.98
C GLY A 2 -1.65 39.87 -16.24
N CYS A 3 -2.00 39.57 -14.98
CA CYS A 3 -1.45 38.41 -14.29
C CYS A 3 -2.14 37.17 -14.86
N SER A 4 -1.42 36.43 -15.72
CA SER A 4 -1.85 35.08 -16.08
C SER A 4 -1.47 34.17 -14.91
N VAL A 5 -2.47 33.72 -14.15
CA VAL A 5 -2.26 32.62 -13.21
C VAL A 5 -2.14 31.37 -14.07
N ALA A 6 -0.90 30.89 -14.24
CA ALA A 6 -0.62 29.61 -14.86
C ALA A 6 -1.43 28.52 -14.13
N GLY A 7 -2.08 27.66 -14.91
CA GLY A 7 -3.05 26.66 -14.46
C GLY A 7 -2.55 25.78 -13.32
N THR A 8 -3.48 25.40 -12.46
CA THR A 8 -3.31 24.46 -11.35
C THR A 8 -2.94 23.07 -11.90
N ASP A 9 -1.66 22.72 -11.89
CA ASP A 9 -1.22 21.35 -12.17
C ASP A 9 -1.62 20.43 -11.00
N MET A 10 -2.79 19.78 -11.11
CA MET A 10 -3.22 18.76 -10.16
C MET A 10 -2.42 17.48 -10.41
N LYS A 11 -1.74 16.97 -9.38
CA LYS A 11 -0.98 15.71 -9.45
C LYS A 11 -1.65 14.67 -8.58
N ASP A 12 -1.86 13.48 -9.16
CA ASP A 12 -2.32 12.33 -8.41
C ASP A 12 -1.20 11.78 -7.53
N LEU A 13 -1.57 11.46 -6.29
CA LEU A 13 -0.70 10.80 -5.32
C LEU A 13 -1.35 9.51 -4.86
N PHE A 14 -0.53 8.48 -4.72
CA PHE A 14 -0.93 7.13 -4.35
C PHE A 14 -0.30 6.75 -3.01
N GLN A 15 -1.08 6.06 -2.18
CA GLN A 15 -0.68 5.54 -0.88
C GLN A 15 -1.28 4.14 -0.70
N LEU A 16 -0.58 3.29 0.05
CA LEU A 16 -1.11 2.02 0.55
C LEU A 16 -1.57 2.18 1.99
N LEU A 17 -2.74 1.63 2.29
CA LEU A 17 -3.31 1.61 3.63
C LEU A 17 -3.57 0.15 4.04
N PHE A 18 -3.02 -0.26 5.17
CA PHE A 18 -3.37 -1.52 5.83
C PHE A 18 -4.12 -1.24 7.11
N ILE A 19 -5.31 -1.81 7.21
CA ILE A 19 -6.16 -1.70 8.40
C ILE A 19 -6.14 -3.05 9.10
N HIS A 20 -5.54 -3.09 10.30
CA HIS A 20 -5.64 -4.26 11.15
C HIS A 20 -6.99 -4.26 11.87
N ILE A 21 -7.93 -5.09 11.37
CA ILE A 21 -9.34 -5.08 11.80
C ILE A 21 -9.51 -5.30 13.30
N GLY A 22 -8.74 -6.23 13.90
CA GLY A 22 -8.89 -6.57 15.32
C GLY A 22 -8.44 -5.46 16.29
N THR A 23 -7.51 -4.60 15.89
CA THR A 23 -6.94 -3.54 16.75
C THR A 23 -7.29 -2.14 16.28
N ARG A 24 -7.97 -2.01 15.13
CA ARG A 24 -8.27 -0.73 14.43
C ARG A 24 -7.04 0.14 14.20
N ARG A 25 -5.84 -0.47 14.14
CA ARG A 25 -4.60 0.24 13.77
C ARG A 25 -4.47 0.30 12.26
N ILE A 26 -3.94 1.42 11.79
CA ILE A 26 -3.71 1.66 10.38
C ILE A 26 -2.22 1.87 10.17
N TRP A 27 -1.65 1.18 9.20
CA TRP A 27 -0.35 1.50 8.61
C TRP A 27 -0.57 2.19 7.28
N ILE A 28 0.19 3.25 7.00
CA ILE A 28 0.08 4.06 5.80
C ILE A 28 1.48 4.20 5.19
N SER A 29 1.61 3.97 3.89
CA SER A 29 2.88 4.20 3.19
C SER A 29 3.16 5.70 3.00
N PRO A 30 4.41 6.09 2.70
CA PRO A 30 4.68 7.37 2.07
C PRO A 30 3.84 7.56 0.80
N ALA A 31 3.55 8.79 0.40
CA ALA A 31 2.87 9.07 -0.87
C ALA A 31 3.85 8.97 -2.05
N THR A 32 3.36 8.55 -3.22
CA THR A 32 4.11 8.58 -4.48
C THR A 32 3.23 9.11 -5.62
N ASN A 33 3.81 9.89 -6.54
CA ASN A 33 3.17 10.25 -7.80
C ASN A 33 3.44 9.24 -8.93
N ASN A 34 4.25 8.23 -8.66
CA ASN A 34 4.63 7.19 -9.63
C ASN A 34 4.66 5.82 -8.92
N PRO A 35 3.50 5.18 -8.70
CA PRO A 35 3.45 3.87 -8.08
C PRO A 35 3.87 2.81 -9.10
N ASP A 36 5.00 2.16 -8.86
CA ASP A 36 5.50 1.05 -9.67
C ASP A 36 5.67 -0.24 -8.84
N ALA A 37 6.03 -1.34 -9.51
CA ALA A 37 6.19 -2.63 -8.84
C ALA A 37 7.32 -2.65 -7.79
N ASN A 38 8.36 -1.82 -7.96
CA ASN A 38 9.48 -1.73 -7.02
C ASN A 38 9.02 -1.02 -5.76
N TRP A 39 8.40 0.15 -5.91
CA TRP A 39 7.80 0.90 -4.82
C TRP A 39 6.79 0.05 -4.04
N MET A 40 5.92 -0.70 -4.73
CA MET A 40 4.97 -1.63 -4.11
C MET A 40 5.66 -2.70 -3.26
N SER A 41 6.77 -3.26 -3.76
CA SER A 41 7.56 -4.29 -3.05
C SER A 41 8.25 -3.70 -1.82
N GLU A 42 8.79 -2.49 -1.91
CA GLU A 42 9.40 -1.78 -0.79
C GLU A 42 8.36 -1.48 0.30
N GLN A 43 7.17 -0.99 -0.09
CA GLN A 43 6.10 -0.73 0.88
C GLN A 43 5.61 -2.01 1.56
N ALA A 44 5.57 -3.15 0.86
CA ALA A 44 5.25 -4.43 1.48
C ALA A 44 6.28 -4.82 2.56
N LYS A 45 7.57 -4.63 2.28
CA LYS A 45 8.66 -4.91 3.26
C LYS A 45 8.55 -4.00 4.47
N ASN A 46 8.34 -2.70 4.24
CA ASN A 46 8.16 -1.71 5.31
C ASN A 46 6.95 -2.04 6.21
N PHE A 47 5.85 -2.49 5.61
CA PHE A 47 4.67 -2.93 6.34
C PHE A 47 4.96 -4.16 7.22
N LEU A 48 5.63 -5.18 6.67
CA LEU A 48 6.01 -6.38 7.42
C LEU A 48 6.95 -6.07 8.58
N GLN A 49 7.95 -5.20 8.35
CA GLN A 49 8.85 -4.73 9.39
C GLN A 49 8.06 -4.04 10.51
N HIS A 50 7.19 -3.09 10.15
CA HIS A 50 6.36 -2.40 11.14
C HIS A 50 5.53 -3.39 11.97
N CYS A 51 4.92 -4.39 11.32
CA CYS A 51 4.14 -5.38 12.04
C CYS A 51 4.97 -6.20 13.03
N GLY A 52 6.22 -6.52 12.68
CA GLY A 52 7.19 -7.12 13.59
C GLY A 52 7.46 -6.23 14.79
N ASP A 53 7.70 -4.93 14.56
CA ASP A 53 7.99 -3.95 15.62
C ASP A 53 6.83 -3.74 16.60
N VAL A 54 5.58 -3.87 16.13
CA VAL A 54 4.37 -3.68 16.95
C VAL A 54 3.67 -4.98 17.35
N GLU A 55 4.34 -6.13 17.14
CA GLU A 55 3.85 -7.49 17.45
C GLU A 55 2.43 -7.77 16.90
N LEU A 56 2.10 -7.24 15.72
CA LEU A 56 0.82 -7.48 15.07
C LEU A 56 0.87 -8.75 14.22
N LYS A 57 0.00 -9.72 14.51
CA LYS A 57 -0.16 -10.90 13.65
C LYS A 57 -0.88 -10.52 12.36
N HIS A 58 -0.23 -10.78 11.22
CA HIS A 58 -0.81 -10.61 9.89
C HIS A 58 -0.91 -11.97 9.19
N THR A 59 -2.11 -12.54 9.16
CA THR A 59 -2.34 -13.88 8.58
C THR A 59 -3.22 -13.84 7.34
N ILE A 60 -4.15 -12.88 7.26
CA ILE A 60 -5.10 -12.77 6.16
C ILE A 60 -5.10 -11.34 5.63
N VAL A 61 -4.76 -11.19 4.35
CA VAL A 61 -4.79 -9.91 3.63
C VAL A 61 -6.01 -9.90 2.71
N MET A 62 -6.85 -8.88 2.86
CA MET A 62 -7.95 -8.59 1.96
C MET A 62 -7.57 -7.35 1.14
N ARG A 63 -7.64 -7.47 -0.18
CA ARG A 63 -7.40 -6.35 -1.10
C ARG A 63 -8.70 -5.98 -1.79
N ASP A 64 -8.80 -4.72 -2.20
CA ASP A 64 -9.74 -4.36 -3.24
C ASP A 64 -9.36 -5.06 -4.56
N ASN A 65 -10.34 -5.24 -5.44
CA ASN A 65 -10.14 -6.06 -6.63
C ASN A 65 -9.25 -5.36 -7.69
N ASP A 66 -8.65 -4.21 -7.40
CA ASP A 66 -7.89 -3.42 -8.37
C ASP A 66 -6.64 -4.17 -8.85
N GLY A 67 -6.62 -4.44 -10.16
CA GLY A 67 -5.64 -5.18 -10.95
C GLY A 67 -4.23 -4.61 -10.98
N ARG A 68 -4.10 -3.30 -10.83
CA ARG A 68 -3.06 -2.55 -11.55
C ARG A 68 -1.65 -2.69 -10.98
N LEU A 69 -1.51 -3.02 -9.69
CA LEU A 69 -0.22 -2.98 -9.00
C LEU A 69 0.01 -4.17 -8.03
N LYS A 70 -0.39 -5.38 -8.43
CA LYS A 70 -0.42 -6.56 -7.54
C LYS A 70 0.91 -7.28 -7.33
N LYS A 71 1.75 -7.38 -8.36
CA LYS A 71 2.75 -8.46 -8.46
C LYS A 71 3.83 -8.41 -7.37
N GLY A 72 4.59 -7.32 -7.27
CA GLY A 72 5.70 -7.23 -6.31
C GLY A 72 5.23 -7.24 -4.85
N PHE A 73 4.09 -6.62 -4.58
CA PHE A 73 3.46 -6.59 -3.27
C PHE A 73 3.00 -7.98 -2.80
N ASP A 74 2.28 -8.71 -3.66
CA ASP A 74 1.76 -10.04 -3.35
C ASP A 74 2.88 -11.06 -3.13
N GLU A 75 3.97 -10.97 -3.89
CA GLU A 75 5.14 -11.85 -3.76
C GLU A 75 5.79 -11.71 -2.38
N VAL A 76 6.00 -10.47 -1.92
CA VAL A 76 6.59 -10.20 -0.59
C VAL A 76 5.72 -10.73 0.54
N LEU A 77 4.41 -10.50 0.50
CA LEU A 77 3.50 -10.96 1.55
C LEU A 77 3.34 -12.48 1.57
N LYS A 78 3.26 -13.13 0.40
CA LYS A 78 3.22 -14.60 0.33
C LYS A 78 4.50 -15.22 0.87
N ALA A 79 5.65 -14.62 0.63
CA ALA A 79 6.92 -15.07 1.20
C ALA A 79 6.98 -14.92 2.72
N ALA A 80 6.14 -14.06 3.31
CA ALA A 80 5.97 -13.90 4.75
C ALA A 80 4.75 -14.68 5.30
N ASP A 81 4.34 -15.75 4.62
CA ASP A 81 3.21 -16.61 4.99
C ASP A 81 1.87 -15.88 5.19
N CYS A 82 1.69 -14.73 4.54
CA CYS A 82 0.42 -14.01 4.53
C CYS A 82 -0.48 -14.54 3.40
N TYR A 83 -1.71 -14.92 3.75
CA TYR A 83 -2.68 -15.44 2.79
C TYR A 83 -3.59 -14.34 2.26
N PHE A 84 -3.74 -14.25 0.93
CA PHE A 84 -4.73 -13.37 0.32
C PHE A 84 -6.09 -14.05 0.27
N LYS A 85 -7.10 -13.43 0.86
CA LYS A 85 -8.49 -13.87 0.70
C LYS A 85 -8.90 -13.65 -0.76
N LYS A 86 -9.31 -14.72 -1.43
CA LYS A 86 -9.94 -14.60 -2.76
C LYS A 86 -11.35 -14.04 -2.57
N ASN A 87 -11.67 -12.97 -3.27
CA ASN A 87 -13.04 -12.51 -3.40
C ASN A 87 -13.76 -13.47 -4.35
N HIS A 88 -14.89 -14.00 -3.90
CA HIS A 88 -15.71 -14.98 -4.62
C HIS A 88 -16.65 -14.28 -5.60
#